data_AF-A0A3D3P2P7-F1
#
_entry.id   AF-A0A3D3P2P7-F1
#
_cell.length_a   1.000
_cell.length_b   1.000
_cell.length_c   1.000
_cell.angle_alpha   90.00
_cell.angle_beta   90.00
_cell.angle_gamma   90.00
#
_symmetry.space_group_name_H-M   'P 1'
#
loop_
_entity.id
_entity.type
_entity.pdbx_description
1 polymer ?
#
loop_
_entity_poly.entity_id
_entity_poly.type
_entity_poly.pdbx_seq_one_letter_code
_entity_poly.pdbx_strand_id
1 'polypeptide(L)' 'MRIPTLEDRLAVREKPASSPVMFQTWSNLLFLHWEIDVQEIAKRIPNRLSVDLHEGKTYLGLVP' A
#
# COMPACT_ATOMS: atom_id res chain seq x y z
N MET A 1 7.52 -17.13 5.14
CA MET A 1 7.85 -15.71 5.39
C MET A 1 7.94 -15.48 6.88
N ARG A 2 9.01 -14.81 7.37
CA ARG A 2 9.17 -14.46 8.79
C ARG A 2 8.22 -13.31 9.16
N ILE A 3 7.58 -13.37 10.34
CA ILE A 3 6.81 -12.23 10.88
C ILE A 3 7.79 -11.15 11.35
N PRO A 4 7.65 -9.88 10.90
CA PRO A 4 8.50 -8.79 11.36
C PRO A 4 8.31 -8.53 12.87
N THR A 5 9.43 -8.42 13.59
CA THR A 5 9.50 -8.02 15.00
C THR A 5 9.24 -6.52 15.17
N LEU A 6 9.14 -6.06 16.42
CA LEU A 6 9.07 -4.62 16.70
C LEU A 6 10.34 -3.90 16.21
N GLU A 7 11.51 -4.49 16.43
CA GLU A 7 12.79 -3.95 15.99
C GLU A 7 12.83 -3.78 14.46
N ASP A 8 12.41 -4.81 13.71
CA ASP A 8 12.31 -4.74 12.24
C ASP A 8 11.44 -3.56 11.77
N ARG A 9 10.33 -3.30 12.48
CA ARG A 9 9.39 -2.21 12.16
C ARG A 9 9.92 -0.84 12.56
N LEU A 10 10.78 -0.76 13.58
CA LEU A 10 11.40 0.50 13.97
C LEU A 10 12.56 0.85 13.03
N ALA A 11 13.31 -0.14 12.56
CA ALA A 11 14.46 0.05 11.67
C ALA A 11 14.12 0.75 10.34
N VAL A 12 12.89 0.57 9.81
CA VAL A 12 12.46 1.23 8.55
C VAL A 12 12.32 2.75 8.65
N ARG A 13 12.42 3.33 9.86
CA ARG A 13 12.42 4.78 10.09
C ARG A 13 13.79 5.39 9.82
N GLU A 14 14.85 4.60 9.90
CA GLU A 14 16.21 5.04 9.66
C GLU A 14 16.54 4.97 8.17
N LYS A 15 17.29 5.97 7.66
CA LYS A 15 17.72 5.98 6.27
C LYS A 15 18.72 4.83 6.04
N PRO A 16 18.53 3.95 5.03
CA PRO A 16 19.50 2.92 4.69
C PRO A 16 20.85 3.52 4.29
N ALA A 17 21.94 2.82 4.61
CA ALA A 17 23.30 3.27 4.26
C ALA A 17 23.60 3.23 2.74
N SER A 18 22.79 2.49 1.97
CA SER A 18 22.94 2.35 0.52
C SER A 18 22.46 3.58 -0.24
N SER A 19 23.00 3.78 -1.44
CA SER A 19 22.47 4.75 -2.41
C SER A 19 21.05 4.38 -2.87
N PRO A 20 20.21 5.36 -3.23
CA PRO A 20 18.91 5.10 -3.84
C PRO A 20 19.04 4.24 -5.10
N VAL A 21 18.15 3.26 -5.26
CA VAL A 21 18.14 2.38 -6.45
C VAL A 21 17.60 3.09 -7.69
N MET A 22 16.80 4.15 -7.51
CA MET A 22 16.17 4.92 -8.58
C MET A 22 15.75 6.29 -8.04
N PHE A 23 15.73 7.28 -8.91
CA PHE A 23 15.05 8.57 -8.70
C PHE A 23 13.86 8.65 -9.66
N GLN A 24 12.70 9.07 -9.15
CA GLN A 24 11.50 9.23 -9.96
C GLN A 24 11.03 10.68 -9.91
N THR A 25 10.69 11.23 -11.08
CA THR A 25 9.97 12.49 -11.20
C THR A 25 8.57 12.18 -11.71
N TRP A 26 7.57 12.58 -10.94
CA TRP A 26 6.18 12.33 -11.27
C TRP A 26 5.59 13.62 -11.82
N SER A 27 5.34 13.67 -13.13
CA SER A 27 4.76 14.81 -13.82
C SER A 27 3.57 14.36 -14.66
N ASN A 28 2.53 15.19 -14.75
CA ASN A 28 1.30 14.90 -15.50
C ASN A 28 0.54 13.63 -15.05
N LEU A 29 0.39 13.43 -13.74
CA LEU A 29 -0.33 12.28 -13.20
C LEU A 29 -1.84 12.44 -13.32
N LEU A 30 -2.52 11.32 -13.58
CA LEU A 30 -3.95 11.16 -13.39
C LEU A 30 -4.20 10.30 -12.15
N PHE A 31 -5.02 10.79 -11.23
CA PHE A 31 -5.54 10.02 -10.12
C PHE A 31 -7.02 9.79 -10.33
N LEU A 32 -7.40 8.54 -10.58
CA LEU A 32 -8.80 8.15 -10.69
C LEU A 32 -9.15 7.18 -9.56
N HIS A 33 -10.20 7.51 -8.82
CA HIS A 33 -10.72 6.68 -7.73
C HIS A 33 -12.23 6.49 -7.91
N TRP A 34 -12.70 5.27 -7.74
CA TRP A 34 -14.12 4.96 -7.70
C TRP A 34 -14.41 3.89 -6.67
N GLU A 35 -15.63 3.91 -6.15
CA GLU A 35 -16.10 2.92 -5.19
C GLU A 35 -16.16 1.54 -5.83
N ILE A 36 -15.74 0.53 -5.08
CA ILE A 36 -15.82 -0.89 -5.45
C ILE A 36 -16.36 -1.69 -4.27
N ASP A 37 -17.04 -2.80 -4.53
CA ASP A 37 -17.52 -3.71 -3.49
C ASP A 37 -16.35 -4.26 -2.65
N VAL A 38 -16.48 -4.17 -1.32
CA VAL A 38 -15.51 -4.70 -0.35
C VAL A 38 -15.21 -6.20 -0.56
N GLN A 39 -16.18 -6.98 -1.03
CA GLN A 39 -16.04 -8.41 -1.27
C GLN A 39 -15.11 -8.70 -2.45
N GLU A 40 -15.01 -7.79 -3.42
CA GLU A 40 -14.08 -7.94 -4.56
C GLU A 40 -12.62 -7.77 -4.12
N ILE A 41 -12.38 -6.96 -3.09
CA ILE A 41 -11.05 -6.82 -2.47
C ILE A 41 -10.77 -7.98 -1.53
N ALA A 42 -11.75 -8.37 -0.68
CA ALA A 42 -11.57 -9.41 0.33
C ALA A 42 -11.09 -10.75 -0.27
N LYS A 43 -11.58 -11.10 -1.47
CA LYS A 43 -11.16 -12.32 -2.21
C LYS A 43 -9.70 -12.31 -2.66
N ARG A 44 -9.02 -11.16 -2.67
CA ARG A 44 -7.68 -10.95 -3.26
C ARG A 44 -6.57 -10.71 -2.24
N ILE A 45 -6.92 -10.48 -0.98
CA ILE A 45 -5.92 -10.26 0.08
C ILE A 45 -5.65 -11.56 0.85
N PRO A 46 -4.44 -11.75 1.41
CA PRO A 46 -4.15 -12.90 2.27
C PRO A 46 -5.06 -12.95 3.51
N ASN A 47 -5.42 -14.16 3.97
CA ASN A 47 -6.28 -14.41 5.13
C ASN A 47 -5.86 -13.72 6.45
N ARG A 48 -4.59 -13.31 6.56
CA ARG A 48 -4.05 -12.60 7.72
C ARG A 48 -4.34 -11.09 7.70
N LEU A 49 -4.95 -10.57 6.64
CA LEU A 49 -5.27 -9.16 6.45
C LEU A 49 -6.78 -8.99 6.36
N SER A 50 -7.28 -7.85 6.86
CA SER A 50 -8.65 -7.39 6.68
C SER A 50 -8.68 -6.22 5.71
N VAL A 51 -9.81 -6.03 5.04
CA VAL A 51 -10.02 -4.84 4.20
C VAL A 51 -10.25 -3.64 5.11
N ASP A 52 -9.48 -2.57 4.89
CA ASP A 52 -9.68 -1.29 5.56
C ASP A 52 -10.73 -0.46 4.81
N LEU A 53 -11.58 0.25 5.55
CA LEU A 53 -12.68 1.03 4.99
C LEU A 53 -12.45 2.51 5.24
N HIS A 54 -12.54 3.32 4.18
CA HIS A 54 -12.58 4.76 4.29
C HIS A 54 -14.03 5.23 4.24
N GLU A 55 -14.53 5.82 5.32
CA GLU A 55 -15.94 6.24 5.45
C GLU A 55 -16.94 5.12 5.13
N GLY A 56 -16.60 3.88 5.53
CA GLY A 56 -17.43 2.70 5.28
C GLY A 56 -17.36 2.14 3.85
N LYS A 57 -16.47 2.68 3.00
CA LYS A 57 -16.35 2.32 1.59
C LYS A 57 -14.94 1.87 1.23
N THR A 58 -14.85 1.18 0.10
CA THR A 58 -13.60 0.80 -0.54
C THR A 58 -13.47 1.43 -1.92
N TYR A 59 -12.24 1.74 -2.32
CA TYR A 59 -11.97 2.44 -3.57
C TYR A 59 -10.89 1.72 -4.38
N LEU A 60 -11.09 1.65 -5.70
CA LEU A 60 -10.06 1.25 -6.64
C LEU A 60 -9.36 2.50 -7.16
N GLY A 61 -8.03 2.55 -7.05
CA GLY A 61 -7.20 3.64 -7.56
C GLY A 61 -6.47 3.24 -8.84
N LEU A 62 -6.46 4.14 -9.83
CA LEU A 62 -5.64 4.04 -11.03
C LEU A 62 -4.69 5.24 -11.09
N VAL A 63 -3.39 4.96 -11.20
CA VAL A 63 -2.31 5.94 -11.33
C VAL A 63 -1.37 5.47 -12.44
N PRO A 64 -1.35 6.14 -13.61
CA PRO A 64 -0.46 5.82 -14.73
C PRO A 64 0.91 6.48 -14.62
#